data_AF-A0A485NLA2-F1
#
_entry.id   AF-A0A485NLA2-F1
#
_cell.length_a   1.000
_cell.length_b   1.000
_cell.length_c   1.000
_cell.angle_alpha   90.00
_cell.angle_beta   90.00
_cell.angle_gamma   90.00
#
_symmetry.space_group_name_H-M   'P 1'
#
loop_
_entity.id
_entity.type
_entity.pdbx_description
1 polymer ?
#
loop_
_entity_poly.entity_id
_entity_poly.type
_entity_poly.pdbx_seq_one_letter_code
_entity_poly.pdbx_strand_id
1 'polypeptide(L)'
;MTITYSCIANGRAVLAELSLTGGSYQEAAATVLRLVLLRAESKTIMQMGSFVYHTLFIDGITYLCATDNALDTITPSAFLKNVSDTFLRNPLMSQEHFSPSNAVAADFQQVLGKYMVCNLQLYS
;
A
#
# COMPACT_ATOMS: atom_id res chain seq x y z
N MET A 1 -5.42 -12.92 -10.47
CA MET A 1 -5.60 -11.55 -9.95
C MET A 1 -4.31 -11.13 -9.31
N THR A 2 -3.82 -9.91 -9.59
CA THR A 2 -2.50 -9.49 -9.15
C THR A 2 -2.58 -8.10 -8.53
N ILE A 3 -1.95 -7.93 -7.37
CA ILE A 3 -1.69 -6.60 -6.82
C ILE A 3 -0.60 -5.98 -7.69
N THR A 4 -0.95 -4.97 -8.46
CA THR A 4 -0.08 -4.38 -9.50
C THR A 4 0.77 -3.23 -8.96
N TYR A 5 0.28 -2.56 -7.91
CA TYR A 5 0.97 -1.48 -7.22
C TYR A 5 0.65 -1.50 -5.73
N SER A 6 1.60 -1.07 -4.90
CA SER A 6 1.35 -0.80 -3.49
C SER A 6 2.28 0.29 -2.96
N CYS A 7 1.81 1.06 -1.99
CA CYS A 7 2.63 2.01 -1.26
C CYS A 7 2.25 2.11 0.21
N ILE A 8 3.17 2.64 1.01
CA ILE A 8 2.99 2.99 2.41
C ILE A 8 3.23 4.49 2.54
N ALA A 9 2.29 5.21 3.16
CA ALA A 9 2.36 6.66 3.28
C ALA A 9 2.11 7.12 4.71
N ASN A 10 2.82 8.15 5.16
CA ASN A 10 2.51 8.91 6.37
C ASN A 10 1.88 10.24 5.95
N GLY A 11 0.58 10.41 6.19
CA GLY A 11 -0.16 11.52 5.61
C GLY A 11 -0.07 11.49 4.07
N ARG A 12 0.53 12.53 3.49
CA ARG A 12 0.74 12.65 2.03
C ARG A 12 2.12 12.19 1.57
N ALA A 13 3.04 11.93 2.50
CA ALA A 13 4.40 11.53 2.17
C ALA A 13 4.43 10.02 1.92
N VAL A 14 4.72 9.61 0.69
CA VAL A 14 4.97 8.20 0.35
C VAL A 14 6.33 7.81 0.91
N LEU A 15 6.35 6.82 1.79
CA LEU A 15 7.57 6.30 2.44
C LEU A 15 8.23 5.23 1.59
N ALA A 16 7.42 4.41 0.91
CA ALA A 16 7.86 3.38 -0.02
C ALA A 16 6.73 3.05 -0.99
N GLU A 17 7.09 2.73 -2.24
CA GLU A 17 6.17 2.25 -3.26
C GLU A 17 6.83 1.17 -4.11
N LEU A 18 6.02 0.24 -4.61
CA LEU A 18 6.44 -0.77 -5.56
C LEU A 18 5.35 -0.96 -6.61
N SER A 19 5.77 -1.07 -7.86
CA SER A 19 4.94 -1.40 -9.00
C SER A 19 5.49 -2.64 -9.70
N LEU A 20 4.65 -3.65 -9.92
CA LEU A 20 5.03 -4.88 -10.64
C LEU A 20 4.84 -4.76 -12.16
N THR A 21 4.05 -3.79 -12.60
CA THR A 21 3.72 -3.58 -14.01
C THR A 21 3.86 -2.11 -14.35
N GLY A 22 4.25 -1.77 -15.58
CA GLY A 22 4.26 -0.37 -16.01
C GLY A 22 2.86 0.25 -15.89
N GLY A 23 2.77 1.47 -15.36
CA GLY A 23 1.51 2.20 -15.22
C GLY A 23 1.69 3.52 -14.47
N SER A 24 0.73 4.44 -14.62
CA SER A 24 0.70 5.73 -13.94
C SER A 24 -0.08 5.65 -12.64
N TYR A 25 0.47 4.98 -11.62
CA TYR A 25 -0.20 4.76 -10.34
C TYR A 25 -0.13 5.97 -9.42
N GLN A 26 0.94 6.76 -9.52
CA GLN A 26 1.31 7.77 -8.54
C GLN A 26 0.28 8.89 -8.41
N GLU A 27 -0.24 9.40 -9.53
CA GLU A 27 -1.27 10.45 -9.55
C GLU A 27 -2.59 9.98 -8.90
N ALA A 28 -3.03 8.77 -9.25
CA ALA A 28 -4.22 8.16 -8.66
C ALA A 28 -4.01 7.85 -7.18
N ALA A 29 -2.84 7.32 -6.81
CA ALA A 29 -2.48 7.04 -5.42
C ALA A 29 -2.45 8.33 -4.58
N ALA A 30 -1.86 9.42 -5.07
CA ALA A 30 -1.84 10.71 -4.38
C ALA A 30 -3.27 11.25 -4.15
N THR A 31 -4.15 11.09 -5.13
CA THR A 31 -5.58 11.45 -5.01
C THR A 31 -6.27 10.59 -3.96
N VAL A 32 -6.09 9.27 -4.00
CA VAL A 32 -6.65 8.32 -3.03
C VAL A 32 -6.16 8.64 -1.60
N LEU A 33 -4.86 8.86 -1.41
CA LEU A 33 -4.29 9.24 -0.12
C LEU A 33 -4.92 10.52 0.42
N ARG A 34 -5.10 11.54 -0.43
CA ARG A 34 -5.78 12.78 -0.03
C ARG A 34 -7.21 12.52 0.43
N LEU A 35 -7.96 11.67 -0.28
CA LEU A 35 -9.34 11.34 0.06
C LEU A 35 -9.44 10.55 1.37
N VAL A 36 -8.55 9.58 1.59
CA VAL A 36 -8.48 8.81 2.85
C VAL A 36 -8.25 9.74 4.04
N LEU A 37 -7.32 10.68 3.94
CA LEU A 37 -7.05 11.64 5.01
C LEU A 37 -8.24 12.56 5.31
N LEU A 38 -9.02 12.93 4.29
CA LEU A 38 -10.21 13.76 4.47
C LEU A 38 -11.36 12.99 5.12
N ARG A 39 -11.50 11.70 4.81
CA ARG A 39 -12.57 10.84 5.34
C ARG A 39 -12.25 10.26 6.71
N ALA A 40 -10.97 10.06 7.00
CA ALA A 40 -10.49 9.34 8.18
C ALA A 40 -11.11 7.93 8.37
N GLU A 41 -11.53 7.30 7.27
CA GLU A 41 -12.07 5.93 7.26
C GLU A 41 -10.92 4.93 7.36
N SER A 42 -11.06 3.92 8.22
CA SER A 42 -10.02 2.91 8.44
C SER A 42 -9.77 2.03 7.21
N LYS A 43 -10.78 1.81 6.36
CA LYS A 43 -10.66 1.08 5.11
C LYS A 43 -11.45 1.78 4.03
N THR A 44 -10.85 1.94 2.86
CA THR A 44 -11.54 2.50 1.70
C THR A 44 -11.30 1.66 0.46
N ILE A 45 -12.27 1.67 -0.45
CA ILE A 45 -12.17 1.05 -1.77
C ILE A 45 -12.60 2.11 -2.78
N MET A 46 -11.72 2.43 -3.74
CA MET A 46 -11.95 3.48 -4.72
C MET A 46 -11.49 3.04 -6.10
N GLN A 47 -12.37 3.10 -7.09
CA GLN A 47 -12.00 2.87 -8.48
C GLN A 47 -11.45 4.16 -9.09
N MET A 48 -10.22 4.11 -9.60
CA MET A 48 -9.56 5.23 -10.29
C MET A 48 -9.04 4.74 -11.64
N GLY A 49 -9.67 5.19 -12.72
CA GLY A 49 -9.39 4.67 -14.06
C GLY A 49 -9.68 3.16 -14.13
N SER A 50 -8.69 2.40 -14.60
CA SER A 50 -8.78 0.94 -14.79
C SER A 50 -8.42 0.13 -13.54
N PHE A 51 -8.08 0.77 -12.43
CA PHE A 51 -7.63 0.09 -11.21
C PHE A 51 -8.57 0.37 -10.04
N VAL A 52 -8.63 -0.60 -9.12
CA VAL A 52 -9.29 -0.45 -7.83
C VAL A 52 -8.23 -0.34 -6.74
N TYR A 53 -8.33 0.74 -5.98
CA TYR A 53 -7.43 1.06 -4.88
C TYR A 53 -8.09 0.68 -3.57
N HIS A 54 -7.41 -0.17 -2.80
CA HIS A 54 -7.79 -0.54 -1.45
C HIS A 54 -6.85 0.15 -0.48
N THR A 55 -7.39 0.65 0.63
CA THR A 55 -6.58 1.26 1.68
C THR A 55 -6.89 0.70 3.05
N LEU A 56 -5.88 0.76 3.92
CA LEU A 56 -5.96 0.53 5.35
C LEU A 56 -5.28 1.72 6.03
N PHE A 57 -6.03 2.48 6.82
CA PHE A 57 -5.57 3.65 7.56
C PHE A 57 -5.50 3.35 9.05
N ILE A 58 -4.30 3.46 9.63
CA ILE A 58 -4.01 3.15 11.03
C ILE A 58 -2.99 4.18 11.53
N ASP A 59 -3.33 4.91 12.60
CA ASP A 59 -2.42 5.82 13.32
C ASP A 59 -1.63 6.79 12.43
N GLY A 60 -2.29 7.36 11.41
CA GLY A 60 -1.67 8.33 10.48
C GLY A 60 -0.94 7.68 9.29
N ILE A 61 -0.74 6.36 9.32
CA ILE A 61 -0.16 5.59 8.21
C ILE A 61 -1.28 5.04 7.32
N THR A 62 -1.15 5.26 6.02
CA THR A 62 -2.00 4.64 5.00
C THR A 62 -1.21 3.58 4.25
N TYR A 63 -1.70 2.34 4.31
CA TYR A 63 -1.27 1.25 3.45
C TYR A 63 -2.23 1.19 2.26
N LEU A 64 -1.70 1.18 1.05
CA LEU A 64 -2.48 1.23 -0.18
C LEU A 64 -2.02 0.16 -1.15
N CYS A 65 -2.95 -0.49 -1.83
CA CYS A 65 -2.65 -1.36 -2.96
C CYS A 65 -3.66 -1.16 -4.10
N ALA A 66 -3.22 -1.42 -5.33
CA ALA A 66 -4.04 -1.36 -6.52
C ALA A 66 -4.17 -2.75 -7.16
N THR A 67 -5.37 -3.07 -7.61
CA THR A 67 -5.67 -4.28 -8.38
C THR A 67 -6.35 -3.92 -9.70
N ASP A 68 -6.24 -4.82 -10.68
CA ASP A 68 -6.94 -4.78 -11.95
C ASP A 68 -8.32 -5.44 -11.90
N ASN A 69 -8.70 -6.00 -10.76
CA ASN A 69 -9.96 -6.72 -10.55
C ASN A 69 -10.78 -6.10 -9.42
N ALA A 70 -11.94 -5.52 -9.77
CA ALA A 70 -12.85 -4.90 -8.82
C ALA A 70 -13.68 -5.88 -7.97
N LEU A 71 -13.75 -7.15 -8.37
CA LEU A 71 -14.65 -8.13 -7.74
C LEU A 71 -14.05 -8.78 -6.48
N ASP A 72 -12.74 -8.69 -6.27
CA ASP A 72 -12.08 -9.26 -5.10
C ASP A 72 -11.70 -8.16 -4.10
N THR A 73 -12.36 -8.20 -2.94
CA THR A 73 -12.09 -7.29 -1.82
C THR A 73 -11.37 -7.98 -0.66
N ILE A 74 -11.32 -9.32 -0.67
CA ILE A 74 -10.76 -10.13 0.41
C ILE A 74 -9.24 -10.12 0.31
N THR A 75 -8.71 -10.46 -0.87
CA THR A 75 -7.27 -10.58 -1.09
C THR A 75 -6.51 -9.26 -0.88
N PRO A 76 -6.98 -8.10 -1.41
CA PRO A 76 -6.35 -6.81 -1.14
C PRO A 76 -6.35 -6.46 0.35
N SER A 77 -7.46 -6.72 1.04
CA SER A 77 -7.59 -6.45 2.49
C SER A 77 -6.61 -7.28 3.32
N ALA A 78 -6.47 -8.58 3.01
CA ALA A 78 -5.55 -9.47 3.69
C ALA A 78 -4.08 -9.09 3.44
N PHE A 79 -3.76 -8.71 2.19
CA PHE A 79 -2.44 -8.19 1.84
C PHE A 79 -2.08 -6.95 2.67
N LEU A 80 -2.97 -5.95 2.72
CA LEU A 80 -2.70 -4.71 3.46
C LEU A 80 -2.50 -4.97 4.95
N LYS A 81 -3.24 -5.93 5.53
CA LYS A 81 -3.05 -6.33 6.93
C LYS A 81 -1.67 -6.97 7.17
N ASN A 82 -1.22 -7.83 6.28
CA ASN A 82 0.11 -8.45 6.38
C ASN A 82 1.23 -7.42 6.25
N VAL A 83 1.09 -6.46 5.33
CA VAL A 83 2.05 -5.35 5.18
C VAL A 83 2.05 -4.49 6.44
N SER A 84 0.88 -4.12 6.98
CA SER A 84 0.80 -3.31 8.20
C SER A 84 1.43 -4.00 9.41
N ASP A 85 1.15 -5.30 9.57
CA ASP A 85 1.67 -6.07 10.70
C ASP A 85 3.19 -6.28 10.60
N THR A 86 3.74 -6.28 9.39
CA THR A 86 5.19 -6.34 9.17
C THR A 86 5.83 -4.98 9.43
N PHE A 87 5.21 -3.91 8.93
CA PHE A 87 5.69 -2.54 9.08
C PHE A 87 5.75 -2.11 10.56
N LEU A 88 4.68 -2.39 11.33
CA LEU A 88 4.61 -2.04 12.75
C LEU A 88 5.60 -2.83 13.63
N ARG A 89 6.06 -4.00 13.18
CA ARG A 89 7.11 -4.77 13.88
C ARG A 89 8.52 -4.23 13.60
N ASN A 90 8.68 -3.34 12.63
CA ASN A 90 9.99 -2.76 12.32
C ASN A 90 10.39 -1.77 13.45
N PRO A 91 11.48 -2.01 14.19
CA PRO A 91 11.92 -1.15 15.29
C PRO A 91 12.23 0.30 14.87
N LEU A 92 12.44 0.54 13.58
CA LEU A 92 12.69 1.88 13.04
C LEU A 92 11.40 2.75 13.00
N MET A 93 10.22 2.14 13.14
CA MET A 93 8.93 2.84 13.07
C MET A 93 8.43 3.41 14.40
N SER A 94 9.00 2.97 15.53
CA SER A 94 8.67 3.51 16.85
C SER A 94 9.40 4.83 17.17
N GLN A 95 10.17 5.39 16.22
CA GLN A 95 10.84 6.67 16.41
C GLN A 95 9.93 7.83 15.97
N GLU A 96 9.67 8.77 16.88
CA GLU A 96 8.72 9.89 16.73
C GLU A 96 9.05 10.88 15.59
N HIS A 97 10.20 10.71 14.93
CA HIS A 97 10.65 11.51 13.80
C HIS A 97 11.10 10.63 12.64
N PHE A 98 10.17 9.87 12.06
CA PHE A 98 10.47 9.06 10.90
C PHE A 98 10.65 9.94 9.64
N SER A 99 11.90 10.20 9.26
CA SER A 99 12.27 10.65 7.93
C SER A 99 12.79 9.43 7.16
N PRO A 100 12.10 8.94 6.11
CA PRO A 100 12.57 7.77 5.38
C PRO A 100 13.94 8.08 4.75
N SER A 101 14.98 7.38 5.19
CA SER A 101 16.22 7.30 4.41
C SER A 101 16.03 6.35 3.24
N ASN A 102 16.84 6.47 2.20
CA ASN A 102 16.77 5.58 1.03
C ASN A 102 16.90 4.09 1.41
N ALA A 103 17.63 3.77 2.48
CA ALA A 103 17.78 2.40 2.96
C ALA A 103 16.45 1.84 3.48
N VAL A 104 15.70 2.65 4.23
CA VAL A 104 14.43 2.22 4.79
C VAL A 104 13.36 2.06 3.71
N ALA A 105 13.35 2.95 2.71
CA ALA A 105 12.48 2.79 1.54
C ALA A 105 12.75 1.47 0.81
N ALA A 106 14.03 1.10 0.63
CA ALA A 106 14.42 -0.16 -0.02
C ALA A 106 13.99 -1.40 0.77
N ASP A 107 14.14 -1.40 2.10
CA ASP A 107 13.67 -2.48 2.97
C ASP A 107 12.15 -2.69 2.82
N PHE A 108 11.39 -1.59 2.76
CA PHE A 108 9.94 -1.67 2.56
C PHE A 108 9.54 -2.11 1.17
N GLN A 109 10.27 -1.68 0.14
CA GLN A 109 10.07 -2.20 -1.22
C GLN A 109 10.29 -3.71 -1.27
N GLN A 110 11.26 -4.24 -0.53
CA GLN A 110 11.48 -5.68 -0.44
C GLN A 110 10.30 -6.40 0.25
N VAL A 111 9.76 -5.82 1.33
CA VAL A 111 8.57 -6.35 2.01
C VAL A 111 7.36 -6.38 1.07
N LEU A 112 7.11 -5.28 0.35
CA LEU A 112 6.04 -5.21 -0.65
C LEU A 112 6.25 -6.29 -1.72
N GLY A 113 7.47 -6.40 -2.26
CA GLY A 113 7.81 -7.40 -3.27
C GLY A 113 7.54 -8.82 -2.81
N LYS A 114 7.93 -9.17 -1.57
CA LYS A 114 7.66 -10.49 -0.98
C LYS A 114 6.16 -10.82 -0.98
N TYR A 115 5.32 -9.91 -0.49
CA TYR A 115 3.89 -10.17 -0.38
C TYR A 115 3.15 -10.09 -1.73
N MET A 116 3.62 -9.24 -2.64
CA MET A 116 3.05 -9.15 -3.98
C MET A 116 3.38 -10.40 -4.81
N VAL A 117 4.63 -10.91 -4.76
CA VAL A 117 5.04 -12.15 -5.45
C VAL A 117 4.43 -13.40 -4.82
N CYS A 118 4.34 -13.51 -3.49
CA CYS A 118 3.64 -14.63 -2.86
C CYS A 118 2.16 -14.69 -3.25
N ASN A 119 1.50 -13.55 -3.51
CA ASN A 119 0.14 -13.53 -4.03
C ASN A 119 0.06 -14.08 -5.46
N LEU A 120 1.08 -13.89 -6.30
CA LEU A 120 1.11 -14.48 -7.65
C LEU A 120 1.20 -16.01 -7.62
N GLN A 121 1.94 -16.59 -6.67
CA GLN A 121 2.17 -18.04 -6.60
C GLN A 121 0.98 -18.86 -6.11
N LEU A 122 0.01 -18.26 -5.40
CA LEU A 122 -1.21 -18.96 -4.97
C LEU A 122 -2.22 -19.21 -6.10
N TYR A 123 -1.98 -18.66 -7.29
CA TYR A 123 -2.84 -18.80 -8.47
C TYR A 123 -2.12 -19.39 -9.69
N SER A 124 -0.94 -19.99 -9.49
CA SER A 124 -0.18 -20.75 -10.51
C SER A 124 -0.33 -22.25 -10.26
#